data_AF-A0A926CKV2-F1
#
_entry.id   AF-A0A926CKV2-F1
#
_cell.length_a   1.000
_cell.length_b   1.000
_cell.length_c   1.000
_cell.angle_alpha   90.00
_cell.angle_beta   90.00
_cell.angle_gamma   90.00
#
_symmetry.space_group_name_H-M   'P 1'
#
loop_
_entity.id
_entity.type
_entity.pdbx_description
1 polymer ?
#
loop_
_entity_poly.entity_id
_entity_poly.type
_entity_poly.pdbx_seq_one_letter_code
_entity_poly.pdbx_strand_id
1 'polypeptide(L)'
;MATTETRNEKLDLRLTPSAKRALQSAASAVHRSVSEFVLESALARAEETLPDRQRFGLDAQQWAEFQAALDAPARVSPRLNKLLQEPSVFERTAE
;
A
#
# COMPACT_ATOMS: atom_id res chain seq x y z
N MET A 1 3.54 5.93 19.62
CA MET A 1 4.83 6.62 19.49
C MET A 1 5.46 6.12 18.20
N ALA A 2 5.68 6.99 17.21
CA ALA A 2 6.24 6.59 15.92
C ALA A 2 7.75 6.30 16.11
N THR A 3 8.15 5.05 15.92
CA THR A 3 9.55 4.65 15.87
C THR A 3 10.17 5.27 14.63
N THR A 4 11.11 6.19 14.79
CA THR A 4 11.89 6.74 13.67
C THR A 4 12.77 5.62 13.12
N GLU A 5 12.37 5.03 11.99
CA GLU A 5 13.16 4.03 11.29
C GLU A 5 14.44 4.67 10.75
N THR A 6 15.58 4.01 11.01
CA THR A 6 16.89 4.45 10.54
C THR A 6 17.25 3.69 9.26
N ARG A 7 17.84 4.38 8.27
CA ARG A 7 18.29 3.77 7.00
C ARG A 7 19.52 2.88 7.22
N ASN A 8 19.35 1.73 7.87
CA ASN A 8 20.45 0.79 8.12
C ASN A 8 20.51 -0.40 7.13
N GLU A 9 19.43 -0.62 6.39
CA GLU A 9 19.33 -1.74 5.45
C GLU A 9 19.98 -1.42 4.11
N LYS A 10 20.62 -2.44 3.51
CA LYS A 10 21.32 -2.33 2.22
C LYS A 10 20.62 -3.17 1.15
N LEU A 11 20.54 -2.61 -0.05
CA LEU A 11 20.04 -3.29 -1.25
C LEU A 11 21.19 -3.48 -2.25
N ASP A 12 21.68 -4.71 -2.38
CA ASP A 12 22.72 -5.07 -3.34
C ASP A 12 22.11 -5.54 -4.66
N LEU A 13 22.41 -4.84 -5.77
CA LEU A 13 21.87 -5.12 -7.10
C LEU A 13 22.98 -5.50 -8.08
N ARG A 14 22.78 -6.60 -8.83
CA ARG A 14 23.64 -6.95 -9.96
C ARG A 14 23.10 -6.33 -11.24
N LEU A 15 23.97 -5.61 -11.96
CA LEU A 15 23.61 -4.86 -13.15
C LEU A 15 24.57 -5.17 -14.30
N THR A 16 24.05 -5.15 -15.51
CA THR A 16 24.91 -5.11 -16.70
C THR A 16 25.53 -3.71 -16.87
N PRO A 17 26.63 -3.57 -17.62
CA PRO A 17 27.24 -2.27 -17.88
C PRO A 17 26.31 -1.28 -18.61
N SER A 18 25.41 -1.79 -19.46
CA SER A 18 24.42 -0.96 -20.15
C SER A 18 23.34 -0.44 -19.20
N ALA A 19 22.82 -1.29 -18.30
CA ALA A 19 21.85 -0.89 -17.28
C ALA A 19 22.44 0.15 -16.33
N LYS A 20 23.70 -0.04 -15.88
CA LYS A 20 24.39 0.94 -15.03
C LYS A 20 24.50 2.31 -15.70
N ARG A 21 24.86 2.37 -16.99
CA ARG A 21 24.96 3.62 -17.75
C ARG A 21 23.60 4.30 -17.90
N ALA A 22 22.54 3.55 -18.16
CA ALA A 22 21.19 4.09 -18.27
C ALA A 22 20.75 4.74 -16.93
N LEU A 23 20.95 4.06 -15.80
CA LEU A 23 20.63 4.58 -14.47
C LEU A 23 21.46 5.81 -14.11
N GLN A 24 22.75 5.83 -14.46
CA GLN A 24 23.62 6.99 -14.27
C GLN A 24 23.14 8.21 -15.08
N SER A 25 22.77 7.99 -16.34
CA SER A 25 22.24 9.05 -17.20
C SER A 25 20.92 9.61 -16.64
N ALA A 26 20.02 8.73 -16.21
CA ALA A 26 18.73 9.14 -15.64
C ALA A 26 18.91 9.92 -14.33
N ALA A 27 19.74 9.42 -13.41
CA ALA A 27 20.05 10.09 -12.15
C ALA A 27 20.71 11.46 -12.38
N SER A 28 21.61 11.57 -13.37
CA SER A 28 22.25 12.83 -13.73
C SER A 28 21.25 13.85 -14.28
N ALA A 29 20.27 13.41 -15.08
CA ALA A 29 19.23 14.27 -15.63
C ALA A 29 18.33 14.88 -14.56
N VAL A 30 18.18 14.23 -13.40
CA VAL A 30 17.41 14.73 -12.25
C VAL A 30 18.28 15.29 -11.12
N HIS A 31 19.60 15.44 -11.35
CA HIS A 31 20.57 15.94 -10.37
C HIS A 31 20.61 15.17 -9.03
N ARG A 32 20.42 13.84 -9.08
CA ARG A 32 20.45 12.98 -7.90
C ARG A 32 21.53 11.91 -8.00
N SER A 33 21.86 11.31 -6.85
CA SER A 33 22.72 10.14 -6.86
C SER A 33 22.00 8.93 -7.47
N VAL A 34 22.75 7.98 -8.03
CA VAL A 34 22.16 6.75 -8.60
C VAL A 34 21.38 5.97 -7.55
N SER A 35 21.90 5.89 -6.32
CA SER A 35 21.22 5.21 -5.21
C SER A 35 19.90 5.86 -4.85
N GLU A 36 19.85 7.19 -4.80
CA GLU A 36 18.63 7.95 -4.51
C GLU A 36 17.61 7.81 -5.63
N PHE A 37 18.04 7.96 -6.89
CA PHE A 37 17.18 7.78 -8.06
C PHE A 37 16.56 6.37 -8.09
N VAL A 38 17.36 5.33 -7.87
CA VAL A 38 16.88 3.94 -7.85
C VAL A 38 15.94 3.69 -6.68
N LEU A 39 16.26 4.19 -5.49
CA LEU A 39 15.41 4.01 -4.31
C LEU A 39 14.05 4.69 -4.50
N GLU A 40 14.02 5.96 -4.91
CA GLU A 40 12.76 6.67 -5.15
C GLU A 40 11.93 6.02 -6.25
N SER A 41 12.57 5.64 -7.37
CA SER A 41 11.88 4.97 -8.47
C SER A 41 11.30 3.62 -8.04
N ALA A 42 12.05 2.86 -7.23
CA ALA A 42 11.58 1.57 -6.71
C ALA A 42 10.43 1.73 -5.72
N LEU A 43 10.48 2.76 -4.85
CA LEU A 43 9.40 3.05 -3.91
C LEU A 43 8.13 3.50 -4.63
N ALA A 44 8.23 4.45 -5.57
CA ALA A 44 7.08 4.87 -6.39
C ALA A 44 6.46 3.69 -7.14
N ARG A 45 7.30 2.81 -7.72
CA ARG A 45 6.82 1.60 -8.38
C ARG A 45 6.19 0.61 -7.41
N ALA A 46 6.71 0.50 -6.18
CA ALA A 46 6.12 -0.34 -5.14
C ALA A 46 4.74 0.20 -4.72
N GLU A 47 4.58 1.51 -4.59
CA GLU A 47 3.28 2.15 -4.30
C GLU A 47 2.27 1.92 -5.42
N GLU A 48 2.68 2.01 -6.69
CA GLU A 48 1.81 1.68 -7.82
C GLU A 48 1.47 0.18 -7.92
N THR A 49 2.38 -0.69 -7.47
CA THR A 49 2.26 -2.15 -7.64
C THR A 49 1.54 -2.81 -6.48
N LEU A 50 1.71 -2.30 -5.27
CA LEU A 50 0.93 -2.69 -4.11
C LEU A 50 -0.42 -1.99 -4.22
N PRO A 51 -1.51 -2.66 -4.63
CA PRO A 51 -2.77 -1.98 -4.80
C PRO A 51 -3.23 -1.48 -3.41
N ASP A 52 -3.32 -0.16 -3.27
CA ASP A 52 -4.03 0.77 -2.35
C ASP A 52 -5.03 0.27 -1.26
N ARG A 53 -5.16 -1.02 -0.95
CA ARG A 53 -6.18 -1.57 -0.05
C ARG A 53 -5.70 -1.85 1.38
N GLN A 54 -4.60 -1.25 1.81
CA GLN A 54 -4.12 -1.44 3.19
C GLN A 54 -4.05 -0.16 4.02
N ARG A 55 -3.93 1.02 3.39
CA ARG A 55 -3.85 2.29 4.12
C ARG A 55 -4.89 3.27 3.58
N PHE A 56 -5.80 3.67 4.46
CA PHE A 56 -6.76 4.74 4.23
C PHE A 56 -6.32 5.96 5.03
N GLY A 57 -5.87 7.01 4.35
CA GLY A 57 -5.60 8.31 4.98
C GLY A 57 -6.92 9.01 5.29
N LEU A 58 -7.12 9.43 6.53
CA LEU A 58 -8.27 10.22 6.97
C LEU A 58 -7.78 11.56 7.52
N ASP A 59 -8.46 12.65 7.15
CA ASP A 59 -8.26 13.93 7.82
C ASP A 59 -8.89 13.93 9.23
N ALA A 60 -8.71 15.02 9.98
CA ALA A 60 -9.17 15.08 11.38
C ALA A 60 -10.70 14.95 11.53
N GLN A 61 -11.47 15.46 10.56
CA GLN A 61 -12.93 15.36 10.60
C GLN A 61 -13.37 13.93 10.28
N GLN A 62 -12.82 13.36 9.21
CA GLN A 62 -13.08 11.98 8.79
C GLN A 62 -12.66 10.98 9.88
N TRP A 63 -11.58 11.26 10.60
CA TRP A 63 -11.14 10.44 11.75
C TRP A 63 -12.16 10.46 12.89
N ALA A 64 -12.72 11.64 13.22
CA ALA A 64 -13.73 11.76 14.26
C ALA A 64 -15.04 11.05 13.87
N GLU A 65 -15.48 11.19 12.61
CA GLU A 65 -16.65 10.47 12.07
C GLU A 65 -16.42 8.96 12.09
N PHE A 66 -15.22 8.51 11.72
CA PHE A 66 -14.85 7.10 11.75
C PHE A 66 -14.87 6.52 13.18
N GLN A 67 -14.31 7.23 14.16
CA GLN A 67 -14.39 6.79 15.56
C GLN A 67 -15.83 6.74 16.07
N ALA A 68 -16.64 7.76 15.80
CA ALA A 68 -18.05 7.76 16.20
C ALA A 68 -18.83 6.60 15.58
N ALA A 69 -18.50 6.20 14.34
CA ALA A 69 -19.09 5.05 13.69
C ALA A 69 -18.66 3.71 14.32
N LEU A 70 -17.42 3.60 14.81
CA LEU A 70 -16.92 2.42 15.52
C LEU A 70 -17.53 2.26 16.91
N ASP A 71 -17.74 3.37 17.63
CA ASP A 71 -18.34 3.36 18.97
C ASP A 71 -19.87 3.16 18.95
N ALA A 72 -20.51 3.34 17.79
CA ALA A 72 -21.94 3.19 17.66
C ALA A 72 -22.37 1.71 17.83
N PRO A 73 -23.47 1.43 18.56
CA PRO A 73 -23.96 0.07 18.70
C PRO A 73 -24.38 -0.49 17.33
N ALA A 74 -24.11 -1.79 17.14
CA ALA A 74 -24.44 -2.49 15.89
C ALA A 74 -25.94 -2.39 15.61
N ARG A 75 -26.28 -1.80 14.46
CA ARG A 75 -27.67 -1.70 14.01
C ARG A 75 -28.05 -2.98 13.30
N VAL A 76 -29.15 -3.60 13.73
CA VAL A 76 -29.68 -4.77 13.05
C VAL A 76 -30.20 -4.35 11.68
N SER A 77 -29.57 -4.88 10.62
CA SER A 77 -30.01 -4.69 9.24
C SER A 77 -30.73 -5.97 8.76
N PRO A 78 -32.07 -5.95 8.59
CA PRO A 78 -32.83 -7.13 8.17
C PRO A 78 -32.37 -7.70 6.83
N ARG A 79 -31.94 -6.84 5.90
CA ARG A 79 -31.37 -7.24 4.61
C ARG A 79 -30.02 -7.93 4.77
N LEU A 80 -29.15 -7.43 5.65
CA LEU A 80 -27.85 -8.06 5.91
C LEU A 80 -28.03 -9.43 6.58
N ASN A 81 -28.98 -9.54 7.52
CA ASN A 81 -29.28 -10.81 8.18
C ASN A 81 -29.78 -11.85 7.16
N LYS A 82 -30.70 -11.46 6.26
CA LYS A 82 -31.15 -12.32 5.18
C LYS A 82 -29.98 -12.76 4.27
N LEU A 83 -29.11 -11.82 3.87
CA LEU A 83 -27.95 -12.13 3.02
C LEU A 83 -26.99 -13.13 3.68
N LEU A 84 -26.72 -12.99 4.99
CA LEU A 84 -25.85 -13.91 5.72
C LEU A 84 -26.45 -15.31 5.88
N GLN A 85 -27.76 -15.48 5.70
CA GLN A 85 -28.45 -16.76 5.72
C GLN A 85 -28.59 -17.40 4.32
N GLU A 86 -28.26 -16.66 3.25
CA GLU A 86 -28.29 -17.18 1.89
C GLU A 86 -27.02 -18.02 1.63
N PRO A 87 -27.13 -19.16 0.92
CA PRO A 87 -25.99 -20.02 0.64
C PRO A 87 -24.95 -19.28 -0.19
N SER A 88 -23.69 -19.36 0.25
CA SER A 88 -22.59 -18.64 -0.37
C SER A 88 -22.30 -19.18 -1.75
N VAL A 89 -21.92 -18.28 -2.68
CA VAL A 89 -21.45 -18.69 -4.02
C VAL A 89 -20.21 -19.59 -3.96
N PHE A 90 -19.48 -19.57 -2.84
CA PHE A 90 -18.29 -20.39 -2.59
C PHE A 90 -18.62 -21.74 -1.93
N GLU A 91 -19.84 -21.94 -1.44
CA GLU A 91 -20.30 -23.21 -0.88
C GLU A 91 -20.86 -24.15 -1.96
N ARG A 92 -21.16 -23.63 -3.17
CA ARG A 92 -21.71 -24.39 -4.30
C ARG A 92 -20.68 -25.18 -5.13
N THR A 93 -19.45 -25.32 -4.65
CA THR A 93 -18.35 -26.00 -5.37
C THR A 93 -17.89 -27.30 -4.70
N ALA A 94 -18.76 -27.95 -3.91
CA ALA A 94 -18.54 -29.30 -3.42
C ALA A 94 -19.57 -30.28 -4.03
N GLU A 95 -19.44 -30.53 -5.34
CA GLU A 95 -19.98 -31.73 -5.99
C GLU A 95 -18.90 -32.33 -6.90
#